data_AF-A0A3S5JYD3-F1
#
_entry.id   AF-A0A3S5JYD3-F1
#
_cell.length_a   1.000
_cell.length_b   1.000
_cell.length_c   1.000
_cell.angle_alpha   90.00
_cell.angle_beta   90.00
_cell.angle_gamma   90.00
#
_symmetry.space_group_name_H-M   'P 1'
#
loop_
_entity.id
_entity.type
_entity.pdbx_description
1 polymer ?
#
loop_
_entity_poly.entity_id
_entity_poly.type
_entity_poly.pdbx_seq_one_letter_code
_entity_poly.pdbx_strand_id
1 'polypeptide(L)'
;WSSAEKENSKGAIGKGIIGLSLLIDLLSRSFGMMLIGMSCFSWGIFSNARSRLYYKNFIIYGFGIGFPLSLIGLFNTYSAEWNWKYVQFLARIPNHLATPFISFGYIGLLMLLIRSEFMSSILERLRAIGKTALSAYLMQTIIATSIFYGFGLGLFGYIDRTGQILIMILIWGLLLFICPLWLKRYQYGPIEWVWRMLTHIKFIPLTKISK
;
A
#
# COMPACT_ATOMS: atom_id res chain seq x y z
N TRP A 1 -10.27 -48.33 -7.83
CA TRP A 1 -10.21 -47.22 -8.79
C TRP A 1 -11.19 -46.09 -8.44
N SER A 2 -12.48 -46.38 -8.19
CA SER A 2 -13.50 -45.36 -7.83
C SER A 2 -13.30 -44.64 -6.47
N SER A 3 -12.66 -45.28 -5.48
CA SER A 3 -12.44 -44.70 -4.13
C SER A 3 -11.33 -43.64 -4.11
N ALA A 4 -10.20 -43.89 -4.78
CA ALA A 4 -9.09 -42.95 -4.88
C ALA A 4 -9.46 -41.66 -5.66
N GLU A 5 -10.32 -41.79 -6.67
CA GLU A 5 -10.80 -40.67 -7.49
C GLU A 5 -11.81 -39.78 -6.73
N LYS A 6 -12.68 -40.39 -5.91
CA LYS A 6 -13.57 -39.67 -4.98
C LYS A 6 -12.80 -38.93 -3.89
N GLU A 7 -11.70 -39.50 -3.40
CA GLU A 7 -10.84 -38.86 -2.38
C GLU A 7 -10.08 -37.66 -2.96
N ASN A 8 -9.58 -37.79 -4.19
CA ASN A 8 -8.97 -36.68 -4.93
C ASN A 8 -9.98 -35.57 -5.27
N SER A 9 -11.21 -35.93 -5.64
CA SER A 9 -12.30 -34.98 -5.93
C SER A 9 -12.74 -34.19 -4.68
N LYS A 10 -12.89 -34.85 -3.52
CA LYS A 10 -13.19 -34.17 -2.25
C LYS A 10 -12.07 -33.22 -1.82
N GLY A 11 -10.81 -33.60 -2.03
CA GLY A 11 -9.65 -32.73 -1.80
C GLY A 11 -9.62 -31.51 -2.73
N ALA A 12 -10.02 -31.68 -3.99
CA ALA A 12 -10.12 -30.59 -4.97
C ALA A 12 -11.24 -29.59 -4.62
N ILE A 13 -12.41 -30.09 -4.23
CA ILE A 13 -13.55 -29.26 -3.80
C ILE A 13 -13.18 -28.47 -2.53
N GLY A 14 -12.55 -29.12 -1.55
CA GLY A 14 -12.08 -28.46 -0.33
C GLY A 14 -11.08 -27.33 -0.60
N LYS A 15 -10.10 -27.56 -1.47
CA LYS A 15 -9.14 -26.52 -1.92
C LYS A 15 -9.85 -25.38 -2.66
N GLY A 16 -10.84 -25.69 -3.50
CA GLY A 16 -11.64 -24.70 -4.21
C GLY A 16 -12.44 -23.79 -3.27
N ILE A 17 -13.08 -24.37 -2.25
CA ILE A 17 -13.84 -23.61 -1.24
C ILE A 17 -12.90 -22.69 -0.44
N ILE A 18 -11.72 -23.19 -0.05
CA ILE A 18 -10.71 -22.37 0.66
C ILE A 18 -10.25 -21.21 -0.24
N GLY A 19 -9.91 -21.51 -1.51
CA GLY A 19 -9.52 -20.49 -2.48
C GLY A 19 -10.60 -19.42 -2.70
N LEU A 20 -11.85 -19.84 -2.83
CA LEU A 20 -12.98 -18.92 -2.96
C LEU A 20 -13.17 -18.07 -1.70
N SER A 21 -13.04 -18.66 -0.51
CA SER A 21 -13.13 -17.92 0.75
C SER A 21 -12.05 -16.84 0.89
N LEU A 22 -10.83 -17.12 0.40
CA LEU A 22 -9.72 -16.16 0.35
C LEU A 22 -10.02 -14.98 -0.58
N LEU A 23 -10.57 -15.26 -1.76
CA LEU A 23 -10.94 -14.23 -2.73
C LEU A 23 -12.08 -13.35 -2.19
N ILE A 24 -13.09 -13.96 -1.59
CA ILE A 24 -14.23 -13.23 -1.02
C ILE A 24 -13.76 -12.33 0.14
N ASP A 25 -12.92 -12.84 1.05
CA ASP A 25 -12.36 -12.04 2.14
C ASP A 25 -11.55 -10.85 1.61
N LEU A 26 -10.65 -11.09 0.64
CA LEU A 26 -9.82 -10.07 0.03
C LEU A 26 -10.65 -8.97 -0.63
N LEU A 27 -11.64 -9.36 -1.43
CA LEU A 27 -12.49 -8.42 -2.18
C LEU A 27 -13.39 -7.63 -1.23
N SER A 28 -14.08 -8.32 -0.31
CA SER A 28 -15.02 -7.70 0.62
C SER A 28 -14.32 -6.70 1.54
N ARG A 29 -13.13 -7.05 2.04
CA ARG A 29 -12.35 -6.16 2.91
C ARG A 29 -11.85 -4.93 2.16
N SER A 30 -11.29 -5.13 0.97
CA SER A 30 -10.82 -4.03 0.11
C SER A 30 -11.97 -3.08 -0.24
N PHE A 31 -13.12 -3.64 -0.61
CA PHE A 31 -14.32 -2.87 -0.93
C PHE A 31 -14.88 -2.12 0.28
N GLY A 32 -14.95 -2.76 1.45
CA GLY A 32 -15.38 -2.12 2.69
C GLY A 32 -14.49 -0.95 3.10
N MET A 33 -13.16 -1.13 3.04
CA MET A 33 -12.20 -0.05 3.32
C MET A 33 -12.30 1.09 2.30
N MET A 34 -12.55 0.77 1.03
CA MET A 34 -12.78 1.77 -0.01
C MET A 34 -14.03 2.60 0.29
N LEU A 35 -15.15 1.97 0.66
CA LEU A 35 -16.38 2.68 1.02
C LEU A 35 -16.18 3.59 2.24
N ILE A 36 -15.50 3.10 3.29
CA ILE A 36 -15.14 3.93 4.46
C ILE A 36 -14.31 5.15 4.01
N GLY A 37 -13.33 4.94 3.13
CA GLY A 37 -12.52 6.01 2.56
C GLY A 37 -13.35 7.03 1.76
N MET A 38 -14.29 6.56 0.93
CA MET A 38 -15.21 7.40 0.17
C MET A 38 -16.11 8.24 1.09
N SER A 39 -16.64 7.65 2.17
CA SER A 39 -17.39 8.39 3.20
C SER A 39 -16.53 9.45 3.89
N CYS A 40 -15.28 9.14 4.22
CA CYS A 40 -14.37 10.11 4.81
C CYS A 40 -14.05 11.27 3.85
N PHE A 41 -13.96 10.97 2.56
CA PHE A 41 -13.77 11.98 1.52
C PHE A 41 -14.98 12.89 1.39
N SER A 42 -16.20 12.34 1.32
CA SER A 42 -17.43 13.14 1.25
C SER A 42 -17.68 13.98 2.50
N TRP A 43 -17.25 13.51 3.67
CA TRP A 43 -17.30 14.29 4.92
C TRP A 43 -16.21 15.37 5.04
N GLY A 44 -15.32 15.47 4.06
CA GLY A 44 -14.25 16.46 4.02
C GLY A 44 -13.16 16.20 5.07
N ILE A 45 -12.96 14.96 5.53
CA ILE A 45 -11.91 14.65 6.51
C ILE A 45 -10.52 14.89 5.90
N PHE A 46 -10.35 14.64 4.60
CA PHE A 46 -9.09 14.83 3.89
C PHE A 46 -8.81 16.27 3.44
N SER A 47 -9.77 17.19 3.56
CA SER A 47 -9.56 18.60 3.20
C SER A 47 -8.71 19.37 4.20
N ASN A 48 -8.36 18.73 5.32
CA ASN A 48 -7.64 19.32 6.44
C ASN A 48 -8.33 20.57 7.02
N ALA A 49 -9.64 20.74 6.83
CA ALA A 49 -10.41 21.90 7.30
C ALA A 49 -10.88 21.80 8.77
N ARG A 50 -10.78 20.62 9.40
CA ARG A 50 -11.26 20.38 10.78
C ARG A 50 -10.28 20.91 11.85
N SER A 51 -10.65 20.88 13.12
CA SER A 51 -9.77 21.36 14.20
C SER A 51 -8.56 20.44 14.42
N ARG A 52 -7.47 20.96 14.99
CA ARG A 52 -6.29 20.15 15.33
C ARG A 52 -6.63 19.03 16.33
N LEU A 53 -7.54 19.31 17.26
CA LEU A 53 -8.00 18.34 18.26
C LEU A 53 -8.75 17.17 17.62
N TYR A 54 -9.55 17.42 16.58
CA TYR A 54 -10.25 16.37 15.83
C TYR A 54 -9.28 15.32 15.28
N TYR A 55 -8.20 15.75 14.62
CA TYR A 55 -7.19 14.81 14.10
C TYR A 55 -6.34 14.18 15.20
N LYS A 56 -6.11 14.88 16.33
CA LYS A 56 -5.45 14.28 17.49
C LYS A 56 -6.29 13.15 18.09
N ASN A 57 -7.61 13.32 18.14
CA ASN A 57 -8.53 12.26 18.59
C ASN A 57 -8.50 11.07 17.63
N PHE A 58 -8.40 11.28 16.32
CA PHE A 58 -8.21 10.21 15.34
C PHE A 58 -6.95 9.38 15.63
N ILE A 59 -5.84 10.04 15.99
CA ILE A 59 -4.61 9.36 16.40
C ILE A 59 -4.83 8.56 17.69
N ILE A 60 -5.35 9.20 18.73
CA ILE A 60 -5.50 8.59 20.06
C ILE A 60 -6.46 7.40 20.00
N TYR A 61 -7.66 7.57 19.46
CA TYR A 61 -8.63 6.48 19.39
C TYR A 61 -8.25 5.45 18.33
N GLY A 62 -7.75 5.89 17.17
CA GLY A 62 -7.35 4.99 16.08
C GLY A 62 -6.22 4.05 16.48
N PHE A 63 -5.13 4.59 17.02
CA PHE A 63 -4.02 3.76 17.51
C PHE A 63 -4.30 3.13 18.86
N GLY A 64 -5.00 3.83 19.77
CA GLY A 64 -5.34 3.31 21.09
C GLY A 64 -6.26 2.10 21.05
N ILE A 65 -7.15 1.99 20.06
CA ILE A 65 -7.99 0.79 19.86
C ILE A 65 -7.32 -0.17 18.88
N GLY A 66 -6.74 0.35 17.80
CA GLY A 66 -6.18 -0.44 16.71
C GLY A 66 -4.97 -1.29 17.11
N PHE A 67 -4.00 -0.73 17.83
CA PHE A 67 -2.81 -1.49 18.24
C PHE A 67 -3.14 -2.63 19.21
N PRO A 68 -3.94 -2.43 20.28
CA PRO A 68 -4.34 -3.53 21.15
C PRO A 68 -5.05 -4.66 20.39
N LEU A 69 -5.98 -4.34 19.49
CA LEU A 69 -6.67 -5.36 18.68
C LEU A 69 -5.69 -6.14 17.78
N SER A 70 -4.73 -5.45 17.17
CA SER A 70 -3.67 -6.07 16.36
C SER A 70 -2.80 -7.00 17.20
N LEU A 71 -2.39 -6.56 18.39
CA LEU A 71 -1.60 -7.36 19.33
C LEU A 71 -2.35 -8.60 19.82
N ILE A 72 -3.65 -8.49 20.09
CA ILE A 72 -4.50 -9.65 20.42
C ILE A 72 -4.50 -10.66 19.26
N GLY A 73 -4.65 -10.19 18.02
CA GLY A 73 -4.61 -11.06 16.86
C GLY A 73 -3.24 -11.73 16.64
N LEU A 74 -2.15 -11.01 16.93
CA LEU A 74 -0.79 -11.58 16.92
C LEU A 74 -0.63 -12.65 18.01
N PHE A 75 -1.09 -12.38 19.23
CA PHE A 75 -1.03 -13.33 20.34
C PHE A 75 -1.84 -14.60 20.05
N ASN A 76 -3.03 -14.47 19.46
CA ASN A 76 -3.85 -15.63 19.04
C ASN A 76 -3.14 -16.46 17.97
N THR A 77 -2.47 -15.79 17.03
CA THR A 77 -1.71 -16.46 15.96
C THR A 77 -0.51 -17.23 16.52
N TYR A 78 0.21 -16.61 17.45
CA TYR A 78 1.36 -17.21 18.12
C TYR A 78 0.96 -18.39 19.02
N SER A 79 -0.09 -18.22 19.82
CA SER A 79 -0.62 -19.28 20.72
C SER A 79 -1.14 -20.49 19.97
N ALA A 80 -1.53 -20.32 18.70
CA ALA A 80 -1.96 -21.41 17.83
C ALA A 80 -0.83 -22.01 16.97
N GLU A 81 0.43 -21.71 17.30
CA GLU A 81 1.63 -22.21 16.60
C GLU A 81 1.58 -21.98 15.09
N TRP A 82 0.98 -20.87 14.65
CA TRP A 82 0.82 -20.54 13.24
C TRP A 82 0.01 -21.58 12.43
N ASN A 83 -0.89 -22.32 13.08
CA ASN A 83 -1.78 -23.26 12.41
C ASN A 83 -2.62 -22.53 11.34
N TRP A 84 -2.36 -22.84 10.06
CA TRP A 84 -2.91 -22.08 8.94
C TRP A 84 -4.44 -22.01 8.93
N LYS A 85 -5.14 -23.09 9.35
CA LYS A 85 -6.62 -23.11 9.36
C LYS A 85 -7.14 -22.15 10.41
N TYR A 86 -6.65 -22.27 11.64
CA TYR A 86 -7.08 -21.40 12.73
C TYR A 86 -6.72 -19.94 12.46
N VAL A 87 -5.51 -19.68 11.96
CA VAL A 87 -5.05 -18.34 11.63
C VAL A 87 -5.92 -17.71 10.55
N GLN A 88 -6.22 -18.46 9.50
CA GLN A 88 -6.97 -17.96 8.36
C GLN A 88 -8.42 -17.60 8.72
N PHE A 89 -9.09 -18.40 9.55
CA PHE A 89 -10.52 -18.21 9.82
C PHE A 89 -10.82 -17.47 11.13
N LEU A 90 -10.00 -17.62 12.17
CA LEU A 90 -10.30 -17.10 13.50
C LEU A 90 -9.24 -16.08 13.99
N ALA A 91 -7.95 -16.40 13.93
CA ALA A 91 -6.93 -15.57 14.57
C ALA A 91 -6.75 -14.19 13.90
N ARG A 92 -7.19 -14.04 12.65
CA ARG A 92 -7.13 -12.77 11.91
C ARG A 92 -8.29 -11.82 12.18
N ILE A 93 -9.40 -12.28 12.76
CA ILE A 93 -10.58 -11.44 13.03
C ILE A 93 -10.21 -10.15 13.80
N PRO A 94 -9.40 -10.20 14.88
CA PRO A 94 -8.98 -8.98 15.58
C PRO A 94 -8.19 -8.02 14.67
N ASN A 95 -7.33 -8.54 13.79
CA ASN A 95 -6.56 -7.73 12.84
C ASN A 95 -7.45 -7.09 11.76
N HIS A 96 -8.48 -7.80 11.30
CA HIS A 96 -9.45 -7.24 10.37
C HIS A 96 -10.18 -6.04 10.98
N LEU A 97 -10.62 -6.16 12.25
CA LEU A 97 -11.24 -5.06 12.99
C LEU A 97 -10.25 -3.94 13.32
N ALA A 98 -9.00 -4.26 13.63
CA ALA A 98 -7.95 -3.27 13.92
C ALA A 98 -7.67 -2.35 12.72
N THR A 99 -7.75 -2.89 11.50
CA THR A 99 -7.35 -2.20 10.26
C THR A 99 -8.00 -0.82 10.07
N PRO A 100 -9.33 -0.64 10.14
CA PRO A 100 -9.95 0.68 10.02
C PRO A 100 -9.52 1.64 11.13
N PHE A 101 -9.38 1.18 12.38
CA PHE A 101 -8.93 2.04 13.48
C PHE A 101 -7.51 2.54 13.28
N ILE A 102 -6.58 1.63 12.94
CA ILE A 102 -5.20 2.00 12.62
C ILE A 102 -5.17 2.97 11.43
N SER A 103 -6.01 2.74 10.41
CA SER A 103 -6.12 3.64 9.25
C SER A 103 -6.57 5.05 9.66
N PHE A 104 -7.55 5.18 10.57
CA PHE A 104 -7.93 6.48 11.12
C PHE A 104 -6.79 7.14 11.90
N GLY A 105 -6.01 6.36 12.65
CA GLY A 105 -4.81 6.84 13.32
C GLY A 105 -3.79 7.44 12.33
N TYR A 106 -3.53 6.73 11.23
CA TYR A 106 -2.68 7.24 10.15
C TYR A 106 -3.25 8.48 9.46
N ILE A 107 -4.56 8.55 9.23
CA ILE A 107 -5.22 9.74 8.66
C ILE A 107 -4.98 10.95 9.57
N GLY A 108 -5.23 10.81 10.88
CA GLY A 108 -4.99 11.89 11.84
C GLY A 108 -3.52 12.32 11.86
N LEU A 109 -2.59 11.36 11.85
CA LEU A 109 -1.15 11.63 11.82
C LEU A 109 -0.75 12.40 10.56
N LEU A 110 -1.18 11.94 9.38
CA LEU A 110 -0.86 12.58 8.10
C LEU A 110 -1.45 13.98 8.01
N MET A 111 -2.70 14.18 8.42
CA MET A 111 -3.35 15.49 8.38
C MET A 111 -2.64 16.52 9.28
N LEU A 112 -2.17 16.09 10.47
CA LEU A 112 -1.37 16.94 11.34
C LEU A 112 0.04 17.19 10.80
N LEU A 113 0.67 16.17 10.20
CA LEU A 113 2.00 16.29 9.61
C LEU A 113 1.99 17.28 8.43
N ILE A 114 0.95 17.24 7.59
CA ILE A 114 0.76 18.18 6.47
C ILE A 114 0.62 19.64 6.96
N ARG A 115 0.10 19.87 8.18
CA ARG A 115 0.05 21.23 8.78
C ARG A 115 1.39 21.70 9.31
N SER A 116 2.33 20.78 9.57
CA SER A 116 3.60 21.12 10.18
C SER A 116 4.57 21.63 9.13
N GLU A 117 5.09 22.85 9.32
CA GLU A 117 6.10 23.43 8.44
C GLU A 117 7.46 22.70 8.53
N PHE A 118 7.68 21.98 9.64
CA PHE A 118 8.92 21.25 9.92
C PHE A 118 9.29 20.23 8.84
N MET A 119 8.30 19.67 8.15
CA MET A 119 8.49 18.63 7.12
C MET A 119 8.15 19.12 5.70
N SER A 120 8.02 20.44 5.51
CA SER A 120 7.63 21.05 4.22
C SER A 120 8.49 20.57 3.05
N SER A 121 9.81 20.58 3.17
CA SER A 121 10.71 20.13 2.09
C SER A 121 10.54 18.65 1.72
N ILE A 122 10.34 17.78 2.72
CA ILE A 122 10.11 16.34 2.49
C ILE A 122 8.73 16.14 1.85
N LEU A 123 7.70 16.84 2.33
CA LEU A 123 6.35 16.81 1.77
C LEU A 123 6.33 17.26 0.31
N GLU A 124 7.12 18.27 -0.07
CA GLU A 124 7.25 18.69 -1.46
C GLU A 124 7.86 17.60 -2.34
N ARG A 125 8.89 16.90 -1.87
CA ARG A 125 9.50 15.76 -2.58
C ARG A 125 8.53 14.59 -2.69
N LEU A 126 7.79 14.28 -1.62
CA LEU A 126 6.76 13.24 -1.63
C LEU A 126 5.62 13.60 -2.60
N ARG A 127 5.22 14.87 -2.66
CA ARG A 127 4.24 15.37 -3.64
C ARG A 127 4.76 15.22 -5.07
N ALA A 128 6.04 15.45 -5.30
CA ALA A 128 6.66 15.24 -6.60
C ALA A 128 6.62 13.75 -7.01
N ILE A 129 7.01 12.84 -6.12
CA ILE A 129 6.89 11.39 -6.37
C ILE A 129 5.43 11.00 -6.61
N GLY A 130 4.49 11.51 -5.81
CA GLY A 130 3.07 11.19 -5.96
C GLY A 130 2.51 11.58 -7.34
N LYS A 131 3.01 12.66 -7.95
CA LYS A 131 2.65 13.06 -9.32
C LYS A 131 3.27 12.16 -10.39
N THR A 132 4.32 11.42 -10.06
CA THR A 132 5.03 10.47 -10.94
C THR A 132 4.95 9.04 -10.40
N ALA A 133 3.87 8.68 -9.69
CA ALA A 133 3.79 7.44 -8.94
C ALA A 133 3.88 6.19 -9.83
N LEU A 134 3.25 6.21 -11.01
CA LEU A 134 3.27 5.10 -11.96
C LEU A 134 4.65 4.95 -12.61
N SER A 135 5.26 6.06 -13.03
CA SER A 135 6.62 6.06 -13.56
C SER A 135 7.65 5.63 -12.52
N ALA A 136 7.53 6.13 -11.29
CA ALA A 136 8.43 5.77 -10.19
C ALA A 136 8.29 4.29 -9.82
N TYR A 137 7.07 3.75 -9.79
CA TYR A 137 6.83 2.32 -9.57
C TYR A 137 7.48 1.44 -10.65
N LEU A 138 7.31 1.80 -11.93
CA LEU A 138 7.91 1.06 -13.03
C LEU A 138 9.43 1.17 -13.01
N MET A 139 9.98 2.36 -12.78
CA MET A 139 11.42 2.57 -12.64
C MET A 139 11.99 1.74 -11.48
N GLN A 140 11.34 1.75 -10.31
CA GLN A 140 11.72 0.91 -9.17
C GLN A 140 11.70 -0.57 -9.56
N THR A 141 10.66 -1.02 -10.26
CA THR A 141 10.51 -2.43 -10.67
C THR A 141 11.61 -2.84 -11.65
N ILE A 142 11.91 -1.99 -12.64
CA ILE A 142 13.00 -2.24 -13.60
C ILE A 142 14.33 -2.33 -12.88
N ILE A 143 14.62 -1.40 -11.95
CA ILE A 143 15.87 -1.41 -11.18
C ILE A 143 15.94 -2.68 -10.31
N ALA A 144 14.89 -2.99 -9.55
CA ALA A 144 14.87 -4.13 -8.65
C ALA A 144 14.98 -5.47 -9.41
N THR A 145 14.25 -5.63 -10.51
CA THR A 145 14.34 -6.84 -11.33
C THR A 145 15.70 -6.94 -12.03
N SER A 146 16.29 -5.84 -12.48
CA SER A 146 17.67 -5.86 -13.01
C SER A 146 18.72 -6.22 -11.95
N ILE A 147 18.50 -5.89 -10.68
CA ILE A 147 19.42 -6.26 -9.59
C ILE A 147 19.25 -7.74 -9.23
N PHE A 148 18.01 -8.22 -9.06
CA PHE A 148 17.78 -9.55 -8.50
C PHE A 148 17.60 -10.65 -9.55
N TYR A 149 16.99 -10.37 -10.70
CA TYR A 149 16.64 -11.41 -11.67
C TYR A 149 17.83 -11.77 -12.55
N GLY A 150 17.79 -12.98 -13.12
CA GLY A 150 18.90 -13.57 -13.89
C GLY A 150 19.28 -12.85 -15.18
N PHE A 151 18.45 -11.93 -15.69
CA PHE A 151 18.81 -11.12 -16.87
C PHE A 151 19.69 -9.90 -16.52
N GLY A 152 19.89 -9.59 -15.23
CA GLY A 152 20.76 -8.51 -14.79
C GLY A 152 21.88 -9.02 -13.89
N LEU A 153 21.92 -8.61 -12.61
CA LEU A 153 22.98 -9.04 -11.67
C LEU A 153 22.71 -10.41 -11.03
N GLY A 154 21.50 -10.95 -11.14
CA GLY A 154 21.19 -12.30 -10.66
C GLY A 154 21.29 -12.50 -9.15
N LEU A 155 21.15 -11.44 -8.35
CA LEU A 155 21.39 -11.47 -6.89
C LEU A 155 20.25 -12.13 -6.08
N PHE A 156 19.25 -12.71 -6.74
CA PHE A 156 18.14 -13.39 -6.08
C PHE A 156 18.65 -14.57 -5.22
N GLY A 157 18.31 -14.55 -3.94
CA GLY A 157 18.73 -15.58 -2.98
C GLY A 157 20.16 -15.43 -2.44
N TYR A 158 20.97 -14.52 -2.98
CA TYR A 158 22.36 -14.29 -2.54
C TYR A 158 22.50 -13.18 -1.50
N ILE A 159 21.53 -12.25 -1.44
CA ILE A 159 21.55 -11.11 -0.52
C ILE A 159 20.60 -11.39 0.64
N ASP A 160 21.10 -11.19 1.87
CA ASP A 160 20.32 -11.30 3.10
C ASP A 160 19.24 -10.20 3.20
N ARG A 161 18.38 -10.28 4.22
CA ARG A 161 17.28 -9.32 4.36
C ARG A 161 17.76 -7.90 4.65
N THR A 162 18.88 -7.74 5.36
CA THR A 162 19.45 -6.43 5.67
C THR A 162 19.97 -5.75 4.40
N GLY A 163 20.72 -6.49 3.58
CA GLY A 163 21.21 -5.99 2.29
C GLY A 163 20.08 -5.60 1.34
N GLN A 164 18.98 -6.36 1.32
CA GLN A 164 17.80 -6.02 0.51
C GLN A 164 17.13 -4.71 0.96
N ILE A 165 17.01 -4.48 2.27
CA ILE A 165 16.48 -3.23 2.82
C ILE A 165 17.38 -2.06 2.42
N LEU A 166 18.71 -2.23 2.50
CA LEU A 166 19.66 -1.19 2.09
C LEU A 166 19.50 -0.84 0.60
N ILE A 167 19.41 -1.84 -0.28
CA ILE A 167 19.16 -1.64 -1.71
C ILE A 167 17.85 -0.87 -1.94
N MET A 168 16.77 -1.24 -1.23
CA MET A 168 15.49 -0.54 -1.34
C MET A 168 15.61 0.93 -0.95
N ILE A 169 16.30 1.23 0.17
CA ILE A 169 16.52 2.60 0.64
C ILE A 169 17.31 3.41 -0.39
N LEU A 170 18.32 2.81 -1.03
CA LEU A 170 19.10 3.45 -2.09
C LEU A 170 18.23 3.78 -3.30
N ILE A 171 17.39 2.84 -3.75
CA ILE A 171 16.45 3.06 -4.86
C ILE A 171 15.47 4.19 -4.51
N TRP A 172 14.90 4.19 -3.30
CA TRP A 172 14.00 5.25 -2.84
C TRP A 172 14.70 6.61 -2.76
N GLY A 173 15.93 6.66 -2.24
CA GLY A 173 16.74 7.87 -2.20
C GLY A 173 16.97 8.45 -3.61
N LEU A 174 17.27 7.59 -4.58
CA LEU A 174 17.42 7.97 -5.98
C LEU A 174 16.11 8.52 -6.56
N LEU A 175 14.97 7.86 -6.32
CA LEU A 175 13.66 8.34 -6.79
C LEU A 175 13.23 9.65 -6.14
N LEU A 176 13.50 9.82 -4.84
CA LEU A 176 13.29 11.07 -4.10
C LEU A 176 14.09 12.26 -4.64
N PHE A 177 15.18 11.99 -5.37
CA PHE A 177 15.98 13.01 -6.03
C PHE A 177 15.56 13.23 -7.48
N ILE A 178 15.36 12.16 -8.26
CA ILE A 178 15.06 12.24 -9.69
C ILE A 178 13.65 12.78 -9.95
N CYS A 179 12.63 12.34 -9.21
CA CYS A 179 11.24 12.73 -9.50
C CYS A 179 11.00 14.26 -9.38
N PRO A 180 11.47 14.94 -8.31
CA PRO A 180 11.39 16.40 -8.25
C PRO A 180 12.15 17.10 -9.37
N LEU A 181 13.36 16.63 -9.72
CA LEU A 181 14.16 17.23 -10.79
C LEU A 181 13.49 17.11 -12.15
N TRP A 182 12.87 15.96 -12.43
CA TRP A 182 12.07 15.74 -13.64
C TRP A 182 10.92 16.73 -13.73
N LEU A 183 10.18 16.90 -12.64
CA LEU A 183 9.02 17.81 -12.59
C LEU A 183 9.40 19.30 -12.59
N LYS A 184 10.68 19.66 -12.47
CA LYS A 184 11.13 21.04 -12.76
C LYS A 184 10.97 21.36 -14.25
N ARG A 185 11.21 20.38 -15.13
CA ARG A 185 11.16 20.56 -16.60
C ARG A 185 9.82 20.14 -17.21
N TYR A 186 9.22 19.06 -16.70
CA TYR A 186 8.02 18.45 -17.27
C TYR A 186 6.81 18.54 -16.33
N GLN A 187 5.60 18.48 -16.88
CA GLN A 187 4.36 18.55 -16.09
C GLN A 187 3.96 17.22 -15.45
N TYR A 188 4.30 16.11 -16.10
CA TYR A 188 3.92 14.75 -15.73
C TYR A 188 5.14 13.83 -15.77
N GLY A 189 5.04 12.68 -15.10
CA GLY A 189 5.98 11.59 -15.36
C GLY A 189 5.74 11.00 -16.76
N PRO A 190 6.76 10.34 -17.35
CA PRO A 190 6.68 9.82 -18.71
C PRO A 190 5.47 8.91 -18.95
N ILE A 191 5.24 7.96 -18.03
CA ILE A 191 4.18 6.96 -18.18
C ILE A 191 2.83 7.56 -17.82
N GLU A 192 2.76 8.46 -16.84
CA GLU A 192 1.53 9.20 -16.54
C GLU A 192 1.07 10.06 -17.73
N TRP A 193 2.02 10.65 -18.46
CA TRP A 193 1.73 11.40 -19.67
C TRP A 193 1.13 10.50 -20.76
N VAL A 194 1.76 9.36 -21.05
CA VAL A 194 1.23 8.36 -21.98
C VAL A 194 -0.17 7.91 -21.54
N TRP A 195 -0.35 7.61 -20.26
CA TRP A 195 -1.64 7.19 -19.72
C TRP A 195 -2.72 8.25 -19.88
N ARG A 196 -2.40 9.54 -19.66
CA ARG A 196 -3.35 10.64 -19.87
C ARG A 196 -3.71 10.83 -21.33
N MET A 197 -2.74 10.70 -22.24
CA MET A 197 -3.01 10.76 -23.67
C MET A 197 -3.95 9.63 -24.11
N LEU A 198 -3.75 8.42 -23.61
CA LEU A 198 -4.63 7.28 -23.89
C LEU A 198 -6.03 7.46 -23.30
N THR A 199 -6.13 7.92 -22.05
CA THR A 199 -7.42 8.12 -21.37
C THR A 199 -8.27 9.19 -22.04
N HIS A 200 -7.65 10.29 -22.49
CA HIS A 200 -8.36 11.40 -23.11
C HIS A 200 -8.39 11.35 -24.63
N ILE A 201 -7.66 10.41 -25.26
CA ILE A 201 -7.47 10.28 -26.71
C ILE A 201 -7.10 11.65 -27.33
N LYS A 202 -6.21 12.38 -26.64
CA LYS A 202 -5.77 13.73 -27.03
C LYS A 202 -4.28 13.87 -26.76
N PHE A 203 -3.59 14.54 -27.67
CA PHE A 203 -2.18 14.88 -27.46
C PHE A 203 -2.08 16.04 -26.45
N ILE A 204 -1.32 15.84 -25.39
CA ILE A 204 -1.14 16.81 -24.30
C ILE A 204 0.34 17.23 -24.31
N PRO A 205 0.70 18.52 -24.26
CA PRO A 205 2.10 18.94 -24.18
C PRO A 205 2.74 18.48 -22.86
N LEU A 206 3.94 17.89 -22.95
CA LEU A 206 4.66 17.37 -21.78
C LEU A 206 5.48 18.46 -21.05
N THR A 207 5.97 19.45 -21.79
CA THR A 207 6.77 20.55 -21.25
C THR A 207 5.89 21.59 -20.57
N LYS A 208 6.43 22.20 -19.50
CA LYS A 208 5.78 23.38 -18.92
C LYS A 208 5.90 24.53 -19.93
N ILE A 209 4.77 25.03 -20.42
CA ILE A 209 4.73 26.32 -21.12
C ILE A 209 5.16 27.36 -20.08
N SER A 210 6.34 27.95 -20.24
CA SER A 210 6.77 29.09 -19.44
C SER A 210 5.76 30.21 -19.69
N LYS A 211 5.06 30.65 -18.64
CA LYS A 211 4.44 31.98 -18.63
C LYS A 211 5.47 33.00 -18.22
#